data_AF-A0A6M3XIJ2-F1
#
_entry.id   AF-A0A6M3XIJ2-F1
#
_cell.length_a   1.000
_cell.length_b   1.000
_cell.length_c   1.000
_cell.angle_alpha   90.00
_cell.angle_beta   90.00
_cell.angle_gamma   90.00
#
_symmetry.space_group_name_H-M   'P 1'
#
loop_
_entity.id
_entity.type
_entity.pdbx_description
1 polymer ?
#
loop_
_entity_poly.entity_id
_entity_poly.type
_entity_poly.pdbx_seq_one_letter_code
_entity_poly.pdbx_strand_id
1 'polypeptide(L)'
;MADELDEILSQVDQKLKADKALAEAEQRKGLEQERRKEATERAFTGNQMVFRAAIRDINERMKDRDYGFDEPRISPNPDILLVGDYCVRLSLGDAFSQDPVDLHISFLRLGGAEVYIERAGKKSRKDPYEPHDIDRHFFDKQLMLALRRLTYGG
;
A
#
# COMPACT_ATOMS: atom_id res chain seq x y z
N MET A 1 -10.10 58.03 -22.48
CA MET A 1 -11.03 57.49 -21.46
C MET A 1 -11.72 56.20 -21.91
N ALA A 2 -12.09 56.01 -23.18
CA ALA A 2 -12.63 54.72 -23.65
C ALA A 2 -11.56 53.61 -23.73
N ASP A 3 -10.36 53.92 -24.23
CA ASP A 3 -9.30 52.92 -24.47
C ASP A 3 -8.75 52.27 -23.18
N GLU A 4 -8.63 53.04 -22.09
CA GLU A 4 -8.17 52.50 -20.78
C GLU A 4 -9.20 51.55 -20.14
N LEU A 5 -10.49 51.79 -20.39
CA LEU A 5 -11.56 50.93 -19.85
C LEU A 5 -11.58 49.58 -20.58
N ASP A 6 -11.39 49.58 -21.89
CA ASP A 6 -11.30 48.36 -22.70
C ASP A 6 -10.05 47.53 -22.35
N GLU A 7 -8.93 48.19 -22.05
CA GLU A 7 -7.71 47.52 -21.62
C GLU A 7 -7.89 46.84 -20.24
N ILE A 8 -8.55 47.52 -19.29
CA ILE A 8 -8.88 46.95 -17.97
C ILE A 8 -9.86 45.78 -18.12
N LEU A 9 -10.90 45.90 -18.95
CA LEU A 9 -11.87 44.83 -19.18
C LEU A 9 -11.21 43.59 -19.80
N SER A 10 -10.28 43.78 -20.74
CA SER A 10 -9.48 42.69 -21.33
C SER A 10 -8.61 41.98 -20.29
N GLN A 11 -7.94 42.72 -19.40
CA GLN A 11 -7.11 42.14 -18.33
C GLN A 11 -7.96 41.37 -17.31
N VAL A 12 -9.15 41.86 -16.97
CA VAL A 12 -10.09 41.17 -16.07
C VAL A 12 -10.59 39.88 -16.71
N ASP A 13 -10.93 39.90 -18.01
CA ASP A 13 -11.40 38.70 -18.72
C ASP A 13 -10.29 37.64 -18.85
N GLN A 14 -9.04 38.06 -19.06
CA GLN A 14 -7.87 37.16 -19.04
C GLN A 14 -7.66 36.52 -17.66
N LYS A 15 -7.75 37.31 -16.56
CA LYS A 15 -7.65 36.78 -15.20
C LYS A 15 -8.77 35.79 -14.89
N LEU A 16 -10.01 36.12 -15.23
CA LEU A 16 -11.17 35.23 -15.04
C LEU A 16 -11.02 33.92 -15.82
N LYS A 17 -10.44 33.94 -17.02
CA LYS A 17 -10.13 32.72 -17.78
C LYS A 17 -9.03 31.88 -17.11
N ALA A 18 -7.98 32.52 -16.60
CA ALA A 18 -6.92 31.84 -15.87
C ALA A 18 -7.43 31.21 -14.57
N ASP A 19 -8.25 31.92 -13.80
CA ASP A 19 -8.85 31.43 -12.55
C ASP A 19 -9.81 30.26 -12.81
N LYS A 20 -10.62 30.31 -13.86
CA LYS A 20 -11.47 29.19 -14.29
C LYS A 20 -10.63 27.97 -14.68
N ALA A 21 -9.57 28.15 -15.45
CA ALA A 21 -8.69 27.05 -15.85
C ALA A 21 -7.98 26.41 -14.64
N LEU A 22 -7.57 27.22 -13.66
CA LEU A 22 -6.99 26.73 -12.41
C LEU A 22 -8.01 25.93 -11.59
N ALA A 23 -9.22 26.46 -11.39
CA ALA A 23 -10.28 25.77 -10.66
C ALA A 23 -10.67 24.44 -11.33
N GLU A 24 -10.74 24.40 -12.65
CA GLU A 24 -10.99 23.16 -13.40
C GLU A 24 -9.84 22.16 -13.25
N ALA A 25 -8.58 22.61 -13.26
CA ALA A 25 -7.41 21.76 -13.05
C ALA A 25 -7.39 21.18 -11.63
N GLU A 26 -7.69 21.99 -10.62
CA GLU A 26 -7.80 21.55 -9.22
C GLU A 26 -8.94 20.55 -9.04
N GLN A 27 -10.11 20.81 -9.64
CA GLN A 27 -11.25 19.89 -9.59
C GLN A 27 -10.91 18.54 -10.25
N ARG A 28 -10.25 18.55 -11.41
CA ARG A 28 -9.80 17.31 -12.09
C ARG A 28 -8.81 16.53 -11.23
N LYS A 29 -7.85 17.22 -10.62
CA LYS A 29 -6.87 16.60 -9.72
C LYS A 29 -7.53 15.98 -8.49
N GLY A 30 -8.52 16.65 -7.90
CA GLY A 30 -9.30 16.12 -6.78
C GLY A 30 -10.08 14.86 -7.15
N LEU A 31 -10.74 14.86 -8.32
CA LEU A 31 -11.46 13.68 -8.83
C LEU A 31 -10.53 12.50 -9.13
N GLU A 32 -9.34 12.77 -9.67
CA GLU A 32 -8.35 11.71 -9.93
C GLU A 32 -7.83 11.10 -8.63
N GLN A 33 -7.54 11.92 -7.63
CA GLN A 33 -7.10 11.45 -6.31
C GLN A 33 -8.17 10.57 -5.64
N GLU A 34 -9.43 10.97 -5.68
CA GLU A 34 -10.51 10.17 -5.09
C GLU A 34 -10.66 8.82 -5.81
N ARG A 35 -10.58 8.81 -7.15
CA ARG A 35 -10.61 7.55 -7.92
C ARG A 35 -9.45 6.62 -7.58
N ARG A 36 -8.24 7.16 -7.39
CA ARG A 36 -7.05 6.38 -6.99
C ARG A 36 -7.24 5.78 -5.60
N LYS A 37 -7.77 6.58 -4.66
CA LYS A 37 -8.11 6.12 -3.32
C LYS A 37 -9.14 4.98 -3.38
N GLU A 38 -10.26 5.15 -4.07
CA GLU A 38 -11.29 4.12 -4.20
C GLU A 38 -10.77 2.84 -4.86
N ALA A 39 -9.89 2.96 -5.86
CA ALA A 39 -9.25 1.81 -6.49
C ALA A 39 -8.35 1.05 -5.51
N THR A 40 -7.60 1.78 -4.69
CA THR A 40 -6.71 1.21 -3.67
C THR A 40 -7.50 0.58 -2.52
N GLU A 41 -8.59 1.20 -2.07
CA GLU A 41 -9.52 0.66 -1.08
C GLU A 41 -10.20 -0.62 -1.55
N ARG A 42 -10.57 -0.68 -2.82
CA ARG A 42 -11.09 -1.91 -3.45
C ARG A 42 -10.03 -3.00 -3.51
N ALA A 43 -8.81 -2.68 -3.89
CA ALA A 43 -7.70 -3.65 -3.87
C ALA A 43 -7.42 -4.16 -2.45
N PHE A 44 -7.33 -3.25 -1.46
CA PHE A 44 -7.13 -3.58 -0.05
C PHE A 44 -8.27 -4.42 0.53
N THR A 45 -9.52 -4.20 0.14
CA THR A 45 -10.63 -5.01 0.66
C THR A 45 -10.72 -6.35 -0.07
N GLY A 46 -10.56 -6.34 -1.40
CA GLY A 46 -10.68 -7.52 -2.25
C GLY A 46 -9.61 -8.57 -2.01
N ASN A 47 -8.41 -8.15 -1.60
CA ASN A 47 -7.28 -9.06 -1.41
C ASN A 47 -7.16 -9.67 0.00
N GLN A 48 -7.98 -9.26 0.98
CA GLN A 48 -7.84 -9.74 2.37
C GLN A 48 -7.99 -11.27 2.46
N MET A 49 -9.02 -11.81 1.81
CA MET A 49 -9.28 -13.25 1.79
C MET A 49 -8.21 -14.02 1.00
N VAL A 50 -7.67 -13.40 -0.06
CA VAL A 50 -6.61 -13.99 -0.87
C VAL A 50 -5.32 -14.11 -0.05
N PHE A 51 -4.98 -13.06 0.70
CA PHE A 51 -3.82 -13.05 1.58
C PHE A 51 -3.94 -14.08 2.72
N ARG A 52 -5.12 -14.14 3.38
CA ARG A 52 -5.41 -15.18 4.40
C ARG A 52 -5.29 -16.59 3.82
N ALA A 53 -5.84 -16.81 2.62
CA ALA A 53 -5.72 -18.10 1.94
C ALA A 53 -4.26 -18.44 1.61
N ALA A 54 -3.46 -17.47 1.16
CA ALA A 54 -2.03 -17.66 0.89
C ALA A 54 -1.28 -18.15 2.13
N ILE A 55 -1.49 -17.49 3.26
CA ILE A 55 -0.87 -17.86 4.54
C ILE A 55 -1.30 -19.26 4.96
N ARG A 56 -2.61 -19.56 4.94
CA ARG A 56 -3.14 -20.87 5.31
C ARG A 56 -2.55 -21.98 4.44
N ASP A 57 -2.52 -21.79 3.12
CA ASP A 57 -2.04 -22.81 2.19
C ASP A 57 -0.52 -23.03 2.35
N ILE A 58 0.25 -21.97 2.65
CA ILE A 58 1.67 -22.12 2.97
C ILE A 58 1.85 -22.83 4.32
N ASN A 59 1.11 -22.45 5.36
CA ASN A 59 1.17 -23.12 6.66
C ASN A 59 0.84 -24.61 6.55
N GLU A 60 -0.16 -25.00 5.75
CA GLU A 60 -0.47 -26.42 5.52
C GLU A 60 0.70 -27.17 4.86
N ARG A 61 1.36 -26.54 3.87
CA ARG A 61 2.57 -27.12 3.24
C ARG A 61 3.75 -27.21 4.21
N MET A 62 3.75 -26.41 5.27
CA MET A 62 4.83 -26.33 6.26
C MET A 62 4.47 -27.01 7.58
N LYS A 63 3.32 -27.68 7.67
CA LYS A 63 2.80 -28.30 8.91
C LYS A 63 3.79 -29.26 9.59
N ASP A 64 4.56 -30.00 8.81
CA ASP A 64 5.58 -30.94 9.32
C ASP A 64 6.92 -30.26 9.62
N ARG A 65 6.97 -28.93 9.60
CA ARG A 65 8.14 -28.12 9.91
C ARG A 65 7.91 -27.39 11.22
N ASP A 66 8.99 -27.18 11.97
CA ASP A 66 8.97 -26.40 13.21
C ASP A 66 8.85 -24.88 12.94
N TYR A 67 8.14 -24.43 11.90
CA TYR A 67 7.94 -23.01 11.63
C TYR A 67 6.70 -22.75 10.78
N GLY A 68 6.09 -21.59 11.00
CA GLY A 68 4.87 -21.19 10.31
C GLY A 68 4.51 -19.74 10.58
N PHE A 69 3.60 -19.21 9.78
CA PHE A 69 3.07 -17.87 9.94
C PHE A 69 1.95 -17.86 10.98
N ASP A 70 1.91 -16.81 11.78
CA ASP A 70 0.78 -16.50 12.66
C ASP A 70 -0.45 -16.10 11.84
N GLU A 71 -1.61 -16.00 12.51
CA GLU A 71 -2.80 -15.42 11.89
C GLU A 71 -2.51 -13.98 11.42
N PRO A 72 -2.79 -13.62 10.16
CA PRO A 72 -2.51 -12.28 9.67
C PRO A 72 -3.37 -11.23 10.36
N ARG A 73 -2.70 -10.15 10.76
CA ARG A 73 -3.28 -8.89 11.22
C ARG A 73 -3.60 -8.04 10.00
N ILE A 74 -4.87 -7.71 9.82
CA ILE A 74 -5.33 -6.82 8.76
C ILE A 74 -5.92 -5.60 9.45
N SER A 75 -5.24 -4.46 9.28
CA SER A 75 -5.57 -3.22 9.97
C SER A 75 -5.99 -2.17 8.95
N PRO A 76 -7.29 -1.93 8.74
CA PRO A 76 -7.75 -0.74 8.04
C PRO A 76 -7.27 0.48 8.82
N ASN A 77 -6.72 1.48 8.14
CA ASN A 77 -6.28 2.70 8.77
C ASN A 77 -7.05 3.90 8.18
N PRO A 78 -7.81 4.67 8.98
CA PRO A 78 -8.49 5.86 8.48
C PRO A 78 -7.56 7.06 8.24
N ASP A 79 -6.27 6.94 8.59
CA ASP A 79 -5.26 8.00 8.45
C ASP A 79 -5.18 8.60 7.03
N ILE A 80 -4.66 9.82 6.94
CA ILE A 80 -4.54 10.58 5.69
C ILE A 80 -3.64 9.87 4.67
N LEU A 81 -2.69 9.03 5.10
CA LEU A 81 -1.66 8.46 4.22
C LEU A 81 -1.91 6.99 3.86
N LEU A 82 -2.64 6.24 4.68
CA LEU A 82 -2.82 4.80 4.52
C LEU A 82 -4.29 4.46 4.35
N VAL A 83 -4.56 3.47 3.51
CA VAL A 83 -5.84 2.75 3.47
C VAL A 83 -5.85 1.63 4.50
N GLY A 84 -4.72 0.93 4.62
CA GLY A 84 -4.56 -0.15 5.59
C GLY A 84 -3.26 -0.92 5.40
N ASP A 85 -2.99 -1.84 6.33
CA ASP A 85 -1.81 -2.68 6.35
C ASP A 85 -2.19 -4.15 6.53
N TYR A 86 -1.54 -5.02 5.76
CA TYR A 86 -1.50 -6.44 6.06
C TYR A 86 -0.17 -6.74 6.74
N CYS A 87 -0.24 -7.34 7.92
CA CYS A 87 0.92 -7.76 8.65
C CYS A 87 0.80 -9.23 9.03
N VAL A 88 1.82 -10.02 8.74
CA VAL A 88 1.91 -11.40 9.20
C VAL A 88 3.27 -11.64 9.83
N ARG A 89 3.26 -12.29 10.98
CA ARG A 89 4.46 -12.69 11.70
C ARG A 89 4.84 -14.11 11.32
N LEU A 90 6.13 -14.32 11.11
CA LEU A 90 6.73 -15.63 10.96
C LEU A 90 7.65 -15.89 12.15
N SER A 91 7.42 -17.02 12.81
CA SER A 91 8.23 -17.48 13.95
C SER A 91 8.77 -18.87 13.64
N LEU A 92 10.03 -19.11 14.03
CA LEU A 92 10.50 -20.48 14.19
C LEU A 92 9.99 -20.99 15.54
N GLY A 93 9.64 -22.27 15.60
CA GLY A 93 9.28 -22.96 16.84
C GLY A 93 10.43 -22.97 17.83
N ASP A 94 10.12 -23.39 19.07
CA ASP A 94 10.96 -23.23 20.26
C ASP A 94 12.40 -23.77 20.13
N ALA A 95 12.67 -24.64 19.16
CA ALA A 95 14.00 -25.17 18.86
C ALA A 95 14.98 -24.14 18.26
N PHE A 96 14.50 -22.98 17.78
CA PHE A 96 15.34 -21.99 17.11
C PHE A 96 15.24 -20.61 17.79
N SER A 97 16.34 -20.12 18.36
CA SER A 97 16.41 -18.80 19.03
C SER A 97 16.57 -17.64 18.03
N GLN A 98 15.77 -17.60 16.97
CA GLN A 98 15.81 -16.52 16.00
C GLN A 98 14.72 -15.50 16.25
N ASP A 99 15.06 -14.22 16.13
CA ASP A 99 14.06 -13.15 16.18
C ASP A 99 13.00 -13.36 15.10
N PRO A 100 11.70 -13.21 15.44
CA PRO A 100 10.62 -13.35 14.49
C PRO A 100 10.71 -12.27 13.39
N VAL A 101 10.11 -12.60 12.25
CA VAL A 101 10.09 -11.74 11.07
C VAL A 101 8.66 -11.32 10.80
N ASP A 102 8.41 -10.01 10.73
CA ASP A 102 7.12 -9.44 10.37
C ASP A 102 7.16 -8.99 8.90
N LEU A 103 6.27 -9.51 8.07
CA LEU A 103 6.03 -9.03 6.71
C LEU A 103 4.90 -7.99 6.74
N HIS A 104 5.16 -6.81 6.19
CA HIS A 104 4.18 -5.73 6.04
C HIS A 104 3.89 -5.45 4.57
N ILE A 105 2.61 -5.30 4.24
CA ILE A 105 2.10 -4.87 2.93
C ILE A 105 1.10 -3.75 3.19
N SER A 106 1.55 -2.51 3.01
CA SER A 106 0.78 -1.30 3.32
C SER A 106 0.21 -0.67 2.06
N PHE A 107 -1.08 -0.40 2.02
CA PHE A 107 -1.77 0.25 0.89
C PHE A 107 -1.88 1.76 1.15
N LEU A 108 -1.40 2.57 0.20
CA LEU A 108 -1.29 4.03 0.35
C LEU A 108 -2.53 4.76 -0.19
N ARG A 109 -3.00 5.79 0.51
CA ARG A 109 -4.23 6.51 0.14
C ARG A 109 -4.15 7.23 -1.20
N LEU A 110 -2.96 7.71 -1.57
CA LEU A 110 -2.74 8.42 -2.84
C LEU A 110 -2.46 7.47 -4.02
N GLY A 111 -2.66 6.17 -3.82
CA GLY A 111 -2.29 5.12 -4.76
C GLY A 111 -0.94 4.50 -4.42
N GLY A 112 -0.77 3.25 -4.84
CA GLY A 112 0.40 2.46 -4.54
C GLY A 112 0.27 1.60 -3.28
N ALA A 113 1.25 0.74 -3.10
CA ALA A 113 1.46 -0.06 -1.92
C ALA A 113 2.96 -0.17 -1.63
N GLU A 114 3.31 -0.34 -0.37
CA GLU A 114 4.69 -0.55 0.07
C GLU A 114 4.80 -1.91 0.74
N VAL A 115 5.87 -2.64 0.43
CA VAL A 115 6.22 -3.86 1.14
C VAL A 115 7.55 -3.69 1.84
N TYR A 116 7.60 -4.15 3.09
CA TYR A 116 8.85 -4.27 3.82
C TYR A 116 8.78 -5.44 4.80
N ILE A 117 9.96 -5.91 5.21
CA ILE A 117 10.13 -6.96 6.19
C ILE A 117 10.82 -6.33 7.40
N GLU A 118 10.29 -6.60 8.60
CA GLU A 118 10.84 -6.12 9.87
C GLU A 118 11.35 -7.31 10.70
N ARG A 119 12.52 -7.16 11.30
CA ARG A 119 13.09 -8.13 12.23
C ARG A 119 13.79 -7.41 13.38
N ALA A 120 13.40 -7.72 14.62
CA ALA A 120 13.95 -7.08 15.82
C ALA A 120 13.98 -5.53 15.73
N GLY A 121 12.90 -4.92 15.20
CA GLY A 121 12.79 -3.47 15.01
C GLY A 121 13.55 -2.90 13.80
N LYS A 122 14.34 -3.71 13.08
CA LYS A 122 15.04 -3.29 11.86
C LYS A 122 14.18 -3.58 10.64
N LYS A 123 13.84 -2.53 9.89
CA LYS A 123 13.04 -2.61 8.65
C LYS A 123 13.95 -2.75 7.44
N SER A 124 13.55 -3.60 6.49
CA SER A 124 14.13 -3.61 5.16
C SER A 124 13.82 -2.31 4.42
N ARG A 125 14.46 -2.14 3.27
CA ARG A 125 14.01 -1.15 2.29
C ARG A 125 12.52 -1.39 1.98
N LYS A 126 11.78 -0.29 1.89
CA LYS A 126 10.40 -0.27 1.40
C LYS A 126 10.42 -0.32 -0.12
N ASP A 127 9.81 -1.35 -0.69
CA ASP A 127 9.69 -1.50 -2.14
C ASP A 127 8.27 -1.06 -2.56
N PRO A 128 8.14 -0.12 -3.51
CA PRO A 128 6.86 0.36 -3.99
C PRO A 128 6.26 -0.58 -5.03
N TYR A 129 4.93 -0.72 -5.01
CA TYR A 129 4.13 -1.52 -5.94
C TYR A 129 2.84 -0.80 -6.30
N GLU A 130 2.27 -1.13 -7.45
CA GLU A 130 0.91 -0.69 -7.77
C GLU A 130 -0.13 -1.60 -7.10
N PRO A 131 -1.29 -1.08 -6.65
CA PRO A 131 -2.27 -1.89 -5.92
C PRO A 131 -2.86 -3.04 -6.74
N HIS A 132 -2.88 -2.91 -8.08
CA HIS A 132 -3.40 -3.93 -8.99
C HIS A 132 -2.40 -5.05 -9.30
N ASP A 133 -1.12 -4.84 -9.02
CA ASP A 133 -0.08 -5.89 -9.10
C ASP A 133 -0.10 -6.81 -7.88
N ILE A 134 -0.86 -6.43 -6.84
CA ILE A 134 -1.00 -7.22 -5.63
C ILE A 134 -2.09 -8.28 -5.86
N ASP A 135 -1.64 -9.47 -6.20
CA ASP A 135 -2.46 -10.65 -6.40
C ASP A 135 -1.98 -11.83 -5.53
N ARG A 136 -2.55 -13.02 -5.78
CA ARG A 136 -2.14 -14.23 -5.06
C ARG A 136 -0.67 -14.58 -5.27
N HIS A 137 -0.17 -14.47 -6.49
CA HIS A 137 1.21 -14.82 -6.81
C HIS A 137 2.20 -13.87 -6.10
N PHE A 138 1.87 -12.58 -6.06
CA PHE A 138 2.58 -11.59 -5.27
C PHE A 138 2.65 -11.99 -3.80
N PHE A 139 1.52 -12.34 -3.17
CA PHE A 139 1.51 -12.76 -1.77
C PHE A 139 2.38 -13.99 -1.52
N ASP A 140 2.24 -15.04 -2.34
CA ASP A 140 3.07 -16.24 -2.23
C ASP A 140 4.56 -15.88 -2.30
N LYS A 141 4.96 -15.00 -3.24
CA LYS A 141 6.35 -14.55 -3.38
C LYS A 141 6.85 -13.79 -2.16
N GLN A 142 6.07 -12.85 -1.62
CA GLN A 142 6.49 -12.07 -0.46
C GLN A 142 6.56 -12.92 0.82
N LEU A 143 5.63 -13.86 1.00
CA LEU A 143 5.66 -14.83 2.10
C LEU A 143 6.91 -15.72 1.99
N MET A 144 7.22 -16.24 0.81
CA MET A 144 8.45 -17.02 0.59
C MET A 144 9.73 -16.19 0.81
N LEU A 145 9.71 -14.90 0.48
CA LEU A 145 10.83 -13.99 0.77
C LEU A 145 11.01 -13.79 2.28
N ALA A 146 9.92 -13.60 3.03
CA ALA A 146 9.96 -13.52 4.50
C ALA A 146 10.50 -14.81 5.13
N LEU A 147 10.07 -15.99 4.65
CA LEU A 147 10.62 -17.29 5.06
C LEU A 147 12.13 -17.37 4.82
N ARG A 148 12.59 -16.98 3.64
CA ARG A 148 14.02 -16.99 3.30
C ARG A 148 14.83 -16.05 4.19
N ARG A 149 14.27 -14.89 4.54
CA ARG A 149 14.93 -13.90 5.42
C ARG A 149 15.08 -14.41 6.85
N LEU A 150 14.15 -15.24 7.31
CA LEU A 150 14.28 -15.93 8.59
C LEU A 150 15.39 -16.99 8.50
N THR A 151 15.31 -17.91 7.53
CA THR A 151 16.23 -19.07 7.48
C THR A 151 17.68 -18.73 7.09
N TYR A 152 17.91 -17.64 6.34
CA TYR A 152 19.24 -17.30 5.79
C TYR A 152 19.73 -15.88 6.12
N GLY A 153 18.97 -15.08 6.87
CA GLY A 153 19.25 -13.65 7.05
C GLY A 153 20.14 -13.34 8.25
N GLY A 154 21.41 -13.04 7.97
CA GLY A 154 22.11 -11.89 8.57
C GLY A 154 21.87 -10.63 7.74
#